data_AF-A0AAJ4DTT6-F1
#
_entry.id   AF-A0AAJ4DTT6-F1
#
_cell.length_a   1.000
_cell.length_b   1.000
_cell.length_c   1.000
_cell.angle_alpha   90.00
_cell.angle_beta   90.00
_cell.angle_gamma   90.00
#
_symmetry.space_group_name_H-M   'P 1'
#
loop_
_entity.id
_entity.type
_entity.pdbx_description
1 polymer ?
#
loop_
_entity_poly.entity_id
_entity_poly.type
_entity_poly.pdbx_seq_one_letter_code
_entity_poly.pdbx_strand_id
1 'polypeptide(L)'
;MKKSIFALSVTAFFSASAFASDYIVSDPKVLLPGEDVTSFAMADLNGDGVDELLFVTASGQLKYSQLIGLGNGLIDPNAFESLKNSPGTFEMSISLNGDNYRNTRLTIGSNSRISIHRNRTRTSCSATMRLENDKVTAKASNVAYELTYVSRNYIVGTMTCTSNGIEQSEQVSFTATRLGY
;
A
#
# COMPACT_ATOMS: atom_id res chain seq x y z
N MET A 1 -20.92 14.71 73.86
CA MET A 1 -21.09 15.21 72.48
C MET A 1 -19.74 15.23 71.77
N LYS A 2 -19.59 14.41 70.73
CA LYS A 2 -18.77 14.63 69.52
C LYS A 2 -19.00 13.40 68.63
N LYS A 3 -19.85 13.56 67.61
CA LYS A 3 -20.10 12.54 66.57
C LYS A 3 -19.01 12.71 65.53
N SER A 4 -18.13 11.73 65.37
CA SER A 4 -17.25 11.65 64.18
C SER A 4 -17.88 10.66 63.21
N ILE A 5 -18.41 11.20 62.11
CA ILE A 5 -18.87 10.44 60.95
C ILE A 5 -17.63 10.24 60.07
N PHE A 6 -17.15 9.00 59.96
CA PHE A 6 -16.16 8.63 58.95
C PHE A 6 -16.85 8.66 57.59
N ALA A 7 -16.49 9.63 56.75
CA ALA A 7 -16.91 9.67 55.36
C ALA A 7 -16.20 8.55 54.58
N LEU A 8 -16.97 7.57 54.10
CA LEU A 8 -16.50 6.53 53.20
C LEU A 8 -16.31 7.17 51.81
N SER A 9 -15.07 7.46 51.43
CA SER A 9 -14.75 7.93 50.08
C SER A 9 -14.86 6.73 49.13
N VAL A 10 -15.94 6.68 48.34
CA VAL A 10 -16.05 5.76 47.21
C VAL A 10 -15.25 6.38 46.07
N THR A 11 -13.98 5.99 45.95
CA THR A 11 -13.17 6.34 44.77
C THR A 11 -13.81 5.64 43.57
N ALA A 12 -14.39 6.41 42.66
CA ALA A 12 -14.87 5.92 41.38
C ALA A 12 -13.70 5.29 40.63
N PHE A 13 -13.70 3.96 40.52
CA PHE A 13 -12.91 3.27 39.51
C PHE A 13 -13.47 3.73 38.15
N PHE A 14 -12.77 4.63 37.49
CA PHE A 14 -12.85 4.74 36.04
C PHE A 14 -12.31 3.44 35.48
N SER A 15 -13.18 2.45 35.32
CA SER A 15 -12.94 1.31 34.45
C SER A 15 -12.75 1.88 33.05
N ALA A 16 -11.51 2.05 32.64
CA ALA A 16 -11.19 2.18 31.22
C ALA A 16 -11.71 0.90 30.56
N SER A 17 -12.79 1.03 29.80
CA SER A 17 -13.22 -0.01 28.87
C SER A 17 -12.10 -0.12 27.84
N ALA A 18 -11.09 -0.97 28.10
CA ALA A 18 -10.24 -1.47 27.05
C ALA A 18 -11.17 -2.28 26.16
N PHE A 19 -11.61 -1.68 25.05
CA PHE A 19 -12.22 -2.44 23.98
C PHE A 19 -11.12 -3.37 23.46
N ALA A 20 -11.11 -4.60 23.95
CA ALA A 20 -10.49 -5.68 23.21
C ALA A 20 -11.27 -5.75 21.90
N SER A 21 -10.71 -5.18 20.84
CA SER A 21 -11.12 -5.52 19.48
C SER A 21 -10.99 -7.03 19.40
N ASP A 22 -12.10 -7.74 19.19
CA ASP A 22 -12.03 -9.16 18.83
C ASP A 22 -11.10 -9.27 17.64
N TYR A 23 -9.91 -9.83 17.86
CA TYR A 23 -8.95 -10.06 16.81
C TYR A 23 -9.44 -11.32 16.10
N ILE A 24 -10.16 -11.13 15.00
CA ILE A 24 -10.57 -12.24 14.13
C ILE A 24 -9.30 -12.75 13.45
N VAL A 25 -8.66 -13.76 14.06
CA VAL A 25 -7.56 -14.50 13.44
C VAL A 25 -8.17 -15.35 12.33
N SER A 26 -7.81 -15.07 11.07
CA SER A 26 -8.13 -15.97 9.96
C SER A 26 -7.43 -17.31 10.14
N ASP A 27 -7.96 -18.38 9.53
CA ASP A 27 -7.30 -19.67 9.54
C ASP A 27 -5.83 -19.55 9.06
N PRO A 28 -4.88 -20.21 9.75
CA PRO A 28 -3.48 -20.17 9.35
C PRO A 28 -3.33 -20.75 7.94
N LYS A 29 -2.71 -19.99 7.05
CA LYS A 29 -2.43 -20.42 5.67
C LYS A 29 -1.00 -20.90 5.55
N VAL A 30 -0.80 -22.07 4.93
CA VAL A 30 0.53 -22.57 4.59
C VAL A 30 1.04 -21.83 3.35
N LEU A 31 2.19 -21.17 3.47
CA LEU A 31 2.79 -20.40 2.37
C LEU A 31 3.55 -21.29 1.37
N LEU A 32 4.20 -22.35 1.85
CA LEU A 32 5.03 -23.26 1.06
C LEU A 32 4.72 -24.73 1.42
N PRO A 33 3.56 -25.27 0.98
CA PRO A 33 3.18 -26.63 1.33
C PRO A 33 4.16 -27.65 0.76
N GLY A 34 4.68 -28.53 1.62
CA GLY A 34 5.65 -29.57 1.25
C GLY A 34 7.12 -29.11 1.26
N GLU A 35 7.40 -27.86 1.59
CA GLU A 35 8.76 -27.35 1.75
C GLU A 35 9.22 -27.45 3.21
N ASP A 36 10.45 -27.92 3.41
CA ASP A 36 11.12 -27.88 4.71
C ASP A 36 11.89 -26.56 4.84
N VAL A 37 11.23 -25.54 5.37
CA VAL A 37 11.81 -24.19 5.53
C VAL A 37 12.66 -24.14 6.80
N THR A 38 13.94 -23.81 6.65
CA THR A 38 14.89 -23.71 7.78
C THR A 38 15.11 -22.28 8.25
N SER A 39 14.92 -21.30 7.38
CA SER A 39 14.97 -19.87 7.75
C SER A 39 14.15 -19.01 6.80
N PHE A 40 13.81 -17.81 7.26
CA PHE A 40 13.14 -16.79 6.46
C PHE A 40 13.75 -15.41 6.71
N ALA A 41 13.64 -14.51 5.73
CA ALA A 41 14.06 -13.11 5.80
C ALA A 41 13.11 -12.22 4.98
N MET A 42 13.17 -10.91 5.21
CA MET A 42 12.42 -9.92 4.42
C MET A 42 13.42 -9.04 3.65
N ALA A 43 13.22 -8.87 2.35
CA ALA A 43 14.01 -7.94 1.54
C ALA A 43 13.30 -7.58 0.24
N ASP A 44 13.34 -6.30 -0.13
CA ASP A 44 12.89 -5.81 -1.44
C ASP A 44 13.88 -6.24 -2.55
N LEU A 45 13.54 -7.34 -3.24
CA LEU A 45 14.34 -7.92 -4.32
C LEU A 45 14.11 -7.22 -5.68
N ASN A 46 12.96 -6.57 -5.86
CA ASN A 46 12.56 -6.01 -7.15
C ASN A 46 12.70 -4.47 -7.21
N GLY A 47 13.03 -3.84 -6.08
CA GLY A 47 13.27 -2.41 -5.93
C GLY A 47 12.00 -1.57 -5.88
N ASP A 48 10.81 -2.15 -5.63
CA ASP A 48 9.53 -1.43 -5.65
C ASP A 48 9.16 -0.80 -4.29
N GLY A 49 10.00 -1.00 -3.28
CA GLY A 49 9.82 -0.48 -1.92
C GLY A 49 8.95 -1.36 -1.03
N VAL A 50 8.62 -2.59 -1.46
CA VAL A 50 7.94 -3.59 -0.64
C VAL A 50 8.85 -4.81 -0.48
N ASP A 51 9.13 -5.17 0.77
CA ASP A 51 9.92 -6.36 1.04
C ASP A 51 9.23 -7.63 0.52
N GLU A 52 10.03 -8.59 0.06
CA GLU A 52 9.63 -9.96 -0.23
C GLU A 52 10.01 -10.92 0.91
N LEU A 53 9.22 -11.99 1.11
CA LEU A 53 9.53 -13.04 2.08
C LEU A 53 10.42 -14.06 1.42
N LEU A 54 11.66 -14.08 1.84
CA LEU A 54 12.65 -15.04 1.43
C LEU A 54 12.58 -16.24 2.36
N PHE A 55 12.75 -17.42 1.78
CA PHE A 55 12.82 -18.70 2.47
C PHE A 55 14.06 -19.43 2.03
N VAL A 56 14.75 -20.04 2.99
CA VAL A 56 15.79 -21.04 2.71
C VAL A 56 15.22 -22.39 3.08
N THR A 57 15.22 -23.32 2.12
CA THR A 57 14.80 -24.70 2.38
C THR A 57 15.94 -25.52 3.01
N ALA A 58 15.64 -26.68 3.58
CA ALA A 58 16.64 -27.62 4.08
C ALA A 58 17.61 -28.12 2.99
N SER A 59 17.17 -28.11 1.72
CA SER A 59 18.01 -28.40 0.55
C SER A 59 18.90 -27.22 0.12
N GLY A 60 18.83 -26.07 0.81
CA GLY A 60 19.59 -24.87 0.49
C GLY A 60 19.01 -24.06 -0.67
N GLN A 61 17.78 -24.35 -1.12
CA GLN A 61 17.13 -23.54 -2.15
C GLN A 61 16.62 -22.23 -1.54
N LEU A 62 16.89 -21.13 -2.25
CA LEU A 62 16.22 -19.86 -2.00
C LEU A 62 14.90 -19.85 -2.76
N LYS A 63 13.81 -19.68 -2.01
CA LYS A 63 12.48 -19.40 -2.55
C LYS A 63 12.04 -18.06 -2.03
N TYR A 64 11.27 -17.32 -2.80
CA TYR A 64 10.67 -16.09 -2.31
C TYR A 64 9.18 -16.10 -2.61
N SER A 65 8.42 -15.58 -1.68
CA SER A 65 7.04 -15.16 -1.90
C SER A 65 7.06 -13.65 -1.84
N GLN A 66 6.42 -12.97 -2.78
CA GLN A 66 6.26 -11.53 -2.62
C GLN A 66 5.51 -11.28 -1.31
N LEU A 67 6.12 -10.54 -0.38
CA LEU A 67 5.55 -10.20 0.93
C LEU A 67 4.57 -9.05 0.73
N ILE A 68 3.62 -9.28 -0.16
CA ILE A 68 2.41 -8.51 -0.11
C ILE A 68 1.57 -9.19 0.96
N GLY A 69 1.44 -8.55 2.11
CA GLY A 69 0.54 -8.97 3.18
C GLY A 69 -0.95 -9.05 2.78
N LEU A 70 -1.27 -9.20 1.49
CA LEU A 70 -2.59 -9.08 0.89
C LEU A 70 -2.82 -9.98 -0.36
N GLY A 71 -1.94 -10.94 -0.66
CA GLY A 71 -2.22 -12.01 -1.63
C GLY A 71 -1.45 -11.94 -2.96
N ASN A 72 -1.15 -13.14 -3.48
CA ASN A 72 -0.51 -13.56 -4.74
C ASN A 72 0.35 -12.50 -5.45
N GLY A 73 1.67 -12.74 -5.57
CA GLY A 73 2.67 -11.88 -6.23
C GLY A 73 2.50 -11.62 -7.74
N LEU A 74 1.27 -11.53 -8.20
CA LEU A 74 0.79 -11.23 -9.54
C LEU A 74 -0.50 -10.44 -9.34
N ILE A 75 -0.68 -9.32 -10.06
CA ILE A 75 -1.91 -8.54 -9.92
C ILE A 75 -3.09 -9.40 -10.35
N ASP A 76 -3.90 -9.83 -9.38
CA ASP A 76 -5.18 -10.49 -9.62
C ASP A 76 -6.09 -9.57 -10.45
N PRO A 77 -6.65 -10.04 -11.58
CA PRO A 77 -7.66 -9.29 -12.32
C PRO A 77 -8.79 -8.72 -11.44
N ASN A 78 -9.21 -9.42 -10.39
CA ASN A 78 -10.24 -8.89 -9.48
C ASN A 78 -9.73 -7.70 -8.64
N ALA A 79 -8.45 -7.68 -8.28
CA ALA A 79 -7.83 -6.57 -7.58
C ALA A 79 -7.75 -5.34 -8.49
N PHE A 80 -7.40 -5.53 -9.77
CA PHE A 80 -7.45 -4.47 -10.78
C PHE A 80 -8.87 -3.93 -10.99
N GLU A 81 -9.86 -4.80 -11.15
CA GLU A 81 -11.26 -4.39 -11.28
C GLU A 81 -11.77 -3.68 -10.02
N SER A 82 -11.37 -4.14 -8.83
CA SER A 82 -11.71 -3.48 -7.56
C SER A 82 -11.09 -2.08 -7.46
N LEU A 83 -9.85 -1.90 -7.92
CA LEU A 83 -9.20 -0.60 -7.98
C LEU A 83 -9.95 0.36 -8.91
N LYS A 84 -10.29 -0.09 -10.12
CA LYS A 84 -11.05 0.70 -11.11
C LYS A 84 -12.41 1.16 -10.58
N ASN A 85 -13.11 0.26 -9.90
CA ASN A 85 -14.45 0.49 -9.37
C ASN A 85 -14.45 1.23 -8.03
N SER A 86 -13.28 1.56 -7.48
CA SER A 86 -13.15 2.30 -6.23
C SER A 86 -12.24 3.52 -6.41
N PRO A 87 -12.70 4.58 -7.13
CA PRO A 87 -11.94 5.81 -7.27
C PRO A 87 -11.46 6.34 -5.92
N GLY A 88 -10.24 6.85 -5.91
CA GLY A 88 -9.57 7.19 -4.67
C GLY A 88 -8.35 8.07 -4.89
N THR A 89 -7.98 8.78 -3.83
CA THR A 89 -6.71 9.51 -3.76
C THR A 89 -5.78 8.74 -2.83
N PHE A 90 -4.54 8.61 -3.26
CA PHE A 90 -3.47 7.92 -2.58
C PHE A 90 -2.33 8.93 -2.36
N GLU A 91 -1.72 8.87 -1.19
CA GLU A 91 -0.50 9.60 -0.88
C GLU A 91 0.69 8.69 -1.13
N MET A 92 1.60 9.12 -2.01
CA MET A 92 2.84 8.41 -2.30
C MET A 92 3.84 8.58 -1.16
N SER A 93 4.67 7.58 -0.92
CA SER A 93 5.80 7.61 0.02
C SER A 93 6.95 8.51 -0.44
N ILE A 94 6.87 9.01 -1.68
CA ILE A 94 7.86 9.90 -2.29
C ILE A 94 7.22 11.23 -2.73
N SER A 95 8.07 12.24 -2.89
CA SER A 95 7.72 13.48 -3.61
C SER A 95 8.47 13.46 -4.94
N LEU A 96 7.77 13.76 -6.04
CA LEU A 96 8.39 13.79 -7.37
C LEU A 96 9.24 15.05 -7.54
N ASN A 97 10.30 14.95 -8.35
CA ASN A 97 11.10 16.10 -8.72
C ASN A 97 10.23 17.21 -9.34
N GLY A 98 10.42 18.45 -8.91
CA GLY A 98 9.60 19.61 -9.33
C GLY A 98 8.22 19.69 -8.67
N ASP A 99 7.82 18.68 -7.88
CA ASP A 99 6.65 18.81 -7.01
C ASP A 99 6.99 19.73 -5.84
N ASN A 100 6.14 20.74 -5.63
CA ASN A 100 6.31 21.69 -4.53
C ASN A 100 5.60 21.22 -3.25
N TYR A 101 4.94 20.06 -3.29
CA TYR A 101 4.23 19.49 -2.17
C TYR A 101 5.02 18.31 -1.58
N ARG A 102 4.92 18.16 -0.25
CA ARG A 102 5.38 16.94 0.42
C ARG A 102 4.40 15.82 0.10
N ASN A 103 4.95 14.69 -0.32
CA ASN A 103 4.27 13.47 -0.72
C ASN A 103 3.32 13.71 -1.90
N THR A 104 3.72 13.20 -3.06
CA THR A 104 2.94 13.40 -4.28
C THR A 104 1.61 12.65 -4.18
N ARG A 105 0.54 13.28 -4.67
CA ARG A 105 -0.81 12.67 -4.69
C ARG A 105 -1.08 11.97 -6.02
N LEU A 106 -1.47 10.71 -5.90
CA LEU A 106 -1.87 9.84 -6.98
C LEU A 106 -3.38 9.58 -6.88
N THR A 107 -4.09 9.74 -7.98
CA THR A 107 -5.54 9.58 -8.04
C THR A 107 -5.89 8.50 -9.04
N ILE A 108 -6.75 7.57 -8.63
CA ILE A 108 -7.45 6.67 -9.54
C ILE A 108 -8.86 7.24 -9.76
N GLY A 109 -9.16 7.61 -11.00
CA GLY A 109 -10.45 8.13 -11.42
C GLY A 109 -11.37 7.05 -12.01
N SER A 110 -12.66 7.39 -12.15
CA SER A 110 -13.75 6.51 -12.60
C SER A 110 -13.61 5.89 -14.00
N ASN A 111 -12.63 6.30 -14.79
CA ASN A 111 -12.36 5.77 -16.15
C ASN A 111 -11.06 4.97 -16.23
N SER A 112 -10.68 4.28 -15.15
CA SER A 112 -9.40 3.56 -15.06
C SER A 112 -8.20 4.48 -15.31
N ARG A 113 -8.32 5.77 -14.99
CA ARG A 113 -7.24 6.74 -15.19
C ARG A 113 -6.46 6.89 -13.90
N ILE A 114 -5.17 6.66 -13.98
CA ILE A 114 -4.20 6.99 -12.93
C ILE A 114 -3.61 8.36 -13.23
N SER A 115 -3.58 9.24 -12.22
CA SER A 115 -3.17 10.62 -12.40
C SER A 115 -2.38 11.18 -11.22
N ILE A 116 -1.34 11.96 -11.49
CA ILE A 116 -0.71 12.83 -10.50
C ILE A 116 -1.36 14.21 -10.56
N HIS A 117 -1.76 14.73 -9.40
CA HIS A 117 -2.30 16.07 -9.26
C HIS A 117 -1.36 16.94 -8.46
N ARG A 118 -0.91 18.06 -9.05
CA ARG A 118 -0.14 19.08 -8.33
C ARG A 118 -1.04 19.85 -7.36
N ASN A 119 -2.31 20.07 -7.70
CA ASN A 119 -3.29 20.70 -6.82
C ASN A 119 -4.72 20.23 -7.18
N ARG A 120 -5.74 20.77 -6.51
CA ARG A 120 -7.16 20.38 -6.71
C ARG A 120 -7.66 20.56 -8.15
N THR A 121 -7.02 21.36 -8.98
CA THR A 121 -7.54 21.74 -10.31
C THR A 121 -6.61 21.38 -11.47
N ARG A 122 -5.35 21.00 -11.21
CA ARG A 122 -4.36 20.70 -12.25
C ARG A 122 -3.83 19.28 -12.15
N THR A 123 -4.26 18.47 -13.12
CA THR A 123 -3.66 17.19 -13.44
C THR A 123 -2.32 17.43 -14.15
N SER A 124 -1.23 16.85 -13.63
CA SER A 124 0.09 16.92 -14.27
C SER A 124 0.27 15.75 -15.25
N CYS A 125 0.22 14.53 -14.73
CA CYS A 125 0.53 13.34 -15.49
C CYS A 125 -0.64 12.38 -15.39
N SER A 126 -1.15 11.89 -16.51
CA SER A 126 -2.37 11.07 -16.49
C SER A 126 -2.42 10.11 -17.66
N ALA A 127 -2.69 8.85 -17.37
CA ALA A 127 -2.77 7.79 -18.36
C ALA A 127 -3.87 6.79 -18.00
N THR A 128 -4.34 6.04 -18.99
CA THR A 128 -5.33 4.98 -18.79
C THR A 128 -4.59 3.68 -18.43
N MET A 129 -5.00 3.07 -17.32
CA MET A 129 -4.47 1.80 -16.85
C MET A 129 -4.95 0.63 -17.71
N ARG A 130 -4.07 -0.36 -17.89
CA ARG A 130 -4.31 -1.65 -18.54
C ARG A 130 -3.66 -2.74 -17.71
N LEU A 131 -4.30 -3.90 -17.62
CA LEU A 131 -3.70 -5.09 -17.03
C LEU A 131 -3.09 -5.94 -18.15
N GLU A 132 -1.79 -6.16 -18.10
CA GLU A 132 -1.02 -6.92 -19.08
C GLU A 132 0.04 -7.75 -18.34
N ASN A 133 0.08 -9.07 -18.57
CA ASN A 133 1.06 -9.98 -17.95
C ASN A 133 1.18 -9.78 -16.42
N ASP A 134 0.04 -9.76 -15.74
CA ASP A 134 -0.05 -9.62 -14.28
C ASP A 134 0.53 -8.31 -13.70
N LYS A 135 0.72 -7.30 -14.55
CA LYS A 135 1.10 -5.93 -14.18
C LYS A 135 0.09 -4.92 -14.67
N VAL A 136 -0.09 -3.83 -13.92
CA VAL A 136 -0.91 -2.71 -14.39
C VAL A 136 0.00 -1.66 -14.99
N THR A 137 -0.13 -1.43 -16.29
CA THR A 137 0.65 -0.42 -17.01
C THR A 137 -0.25 0.76 -17.37
N ALA A 138 0.32 1.97 -17.37
CA ALA A 138 -0.38 3.14 -17.87
C ALA A 138 0.65 4.09 -18.49
N LYS A 139 0.56 4.35 -19.80
CA LYS A 139 1.54 5.14 -20.53
C LYS A 139 0.89 6.22 -21.39
N ALA A 140 1.47 7.42 -21.36
CA ALA A 140 1.21 8.51 -22.29
C ALA A 140 2.54 9.20 -22.64
N SER A 141 2.51 10.28 -23.42
CA SER A 141 3.74 10.97 -23.87
C SER A 141 4.58 11.54 -22.72
N ASN A 142 3.96 11.91 -21.61
CA ASN A 142 4.57 12.60 -20.47
C ASN A 142 4.64 11.76 -19.19
N VAL A 143 4.20 10.49 -19.23
CA VAL A 143 4.08 9.65 -18.04
C VAL A 143 4.12 8.18 -18.39
N ALA A 144 4.77 7.39 -17.54
CA ALA A 144 4.67 5.95 -17.53
C ALA A 144 4.46 5.47 -16.09
N TYR A 145 3.55 4.53 -15.88
CA TYR A 145 3.37 3.80 -14.64
C TYR A 145 3.48 2.32 -14.92
N GLU A 146 4.15 1.60 -14.03
CA GLU A 146 4.16 0.14 -13.96
C GLU A 146 3.86 -0.24 -12.51
N LEU A 147 2.67 -0.76 -12.25
CA LEU A 147 2.24 -1.19 -10.93
C LEU A 147 2.45 -2.68 -10.81
N THR A 148 3.17 -3.07 -9.75
CA THR A 148 3.46 -4.46 -9.36
C THR A 148 2.47 -4.95 -8.31
N TYR A 149 1.80 -4.03 -7.61
CA TYR A 149 0.74 -4.37 -6.68
C TYR A 149 -0.36 -3.31 -6.63
N VAL A 150 -1.60 -3.78 -6.54
CA VAL A 150 -2.78 -2.94 -6.36
C VAL A 150 -3.78 -3.57 -5.41
N SER A 151 -4.38 -2.75 -4.56
CA SER A 151 -5.55 -3.10 -3.76
C SER A 151 -6.44 -1.88 -3.58
N ARG A 152 -7.50 -2.04 -2.79
CA ARG A 152 -8.35 -0.90 -2.41
C ARG A 152 -7.57 0.20 -1.69
N ASN A 153 -6.54 -0.15 -0.92
CA ASN A 153 -5.88 0.76 0.02
C ASN A 153 -4.42 1.05 -0.32
N TYR A 154 -3.79 0.23 -1.16
CA TYR A 154 -2.36 0.33 -1.45
C TYR A 154 -2.10 0.14 -2.94
N ILE A 155 -1.14 0.90 -3.44
CA ILE A 155 -0.58 0.77 -4.78
C ILE A 155 0.93 0.75 -4.63
N VAL A 156 1.60 -0.13 -5.37
CA VAL A 156 3.06 -0.21 -5.42
C VAL A 156 3.45 -0.27 -6.89
N GLY A 157 4.52 0.43 -7.24
CA GLY A 157 5.06 0.36 -8.57
C GLY A 157 6.15 1.38 -8.83
N THR A 158 6.40 1.60 -10.11
CA THR A 158 7.35 2.58 -10.60
C THR A 158 6.67 3.58 -11.52
N MET A 159 7.26 4.77 -11.65
CA MET A 159 6.75 5.77 -12.57
C MET A 159 7.80 6.76 -13.08
N THR A 160 7.45 7.41 -14.19
CA THR A 160 8.05 8.68 -14.66
C THR A 160 6.93 9.70 -14.88
N CYS A 161 7.22 10.98 -14.73
CA CYS A 161 6.27 12.07 -14.97
C CYS A 161 7.00 13.37 -15.32
N THR A 162 6.77 13.89 -16.52
CA THR A 162 7.38 15.14 -17.01
C THR A 162 6.29 16.07 -17.56
N SER A 163 5.60 16.77 -16.67
CA SER A 163 4.51 17.66 -17.07
C SER A 163 4.12 18.66 -16.00
N ASN A 164 3.70 19.87 -16.44
CA ASN A 164 3.15 20.90 -15.56
C ASN A 164 4.05 21.20 -14.34
N GLY A 165 5.36 21.25 -14.59
CA GLY A 165 6.41 21.51 -13.62
C GLY A 165 6.73 20.35 -12.68
N ILE A 166 6.22 19.14 -12.94
CA ILE A 166 6.83 17.90 -12.45
C ILE A 166 7.90 17.49 -13.46
N GLU A 167 9.09 17.17 -12.97
CA GLU A 167 10.32 16.95 -13.74
C GLU A 167 10.93 15.57 -13.41
N GLN A 168 10.09 14.58 -13.11
CA GLN A 168 10.51 13.21 -12.84
C GLN A 168 10.76 12.45 -14.14
N SER A 169 11.89 12.71 -14.79
CA SER A 169 12.31 11.99 -16.01
C SER A 169 12.84 10.59 -15.72
N GLU A 170 13.51 10.40 -14.58
CA GLU A 170 14.03 9.11 -14.13
C GLU A 170 12.92 8.26 -13.52
N GLN A 171 12.98 6.94 -13.77
CA GLN A 171 12.05 5.99 -13.17
C GLN A 171 12.30 5.92 -11.67
N VAL A 172 11.24 6.09 -10.89
CA VAL A 172 11.27 6.01 -9.43
C VAL A 172 10.22 5.04 -8.92
N SER A 173 10.58 4.28 -7.89
CA SER A 173 9.68 3.38 -7.18
C SER A 173 8.89 4.13 -6.12
N PHE A 174 7.67 3.68 -5.89
CA PHE A 174 6.80 4.27 -4.88
C PHE A 174 5.83 3.23 -4.30
N THR A 175 5.50 3.47 -3.05
CA THR A 175 4.31 2.95 -2.37
C THR A 175 3.31 4.09 -2.27
N ALA A 176 2.02 3.83 -2.47
CA ALA A 176 0.98 4.83 -2.29
C ALA A 176 -0.16 4.26 -1.43
N THR A 177 -0.50 5.00 -0.37
CA THR A 177 -1.54 4.59 0.60
C THR A 177 -2.77 5.44 0.41
N ARG A 178 -3.95 4.80 0.38
CA ARG A 178 -5.22 5.50 0.20
C ARG A 178 -5.46 6.45 1.36
N LEU A 179 -5.80 7.69 1.03
CA LEU A 179 -6.26 8.66 2.01
C LEU A 179 -7.70 8.31 2.41
N GLY A 180 -7.91 8.10 3.71
CA GLY A 180 -9.26 8.03 4.29
C GLY A 180 -9.91 9.41 4.29
N TYR A 181 -11.20 9.47 4.02
CA TYR A 181 -12.02 10.67 4.23
C TYR A 181 -12.59 10.68 5.64
#